data_AF-A0A9W6URZ9-F1
#
_entry.id   AF-A0A9W6URZ9-F1
#
_cell.length_a   1.000
_cell.length_b   1.000
_cell.length_c   1.000
_cell.angle_alpha   90.00
_cell.angle_beta   90.00
_cell.angle_gamma   90.00
#
_symmetry.space_group_name_H-M   'P 1'
#
loop_
_entity.id
_entity.type
_entity.pdbx_description
1 polymer ?
#
loop_
_entity_poly.entity_id
_entity_poly.type
_entity_poly.pdbx_seq_one_letter_code
_entity_poly.pdbx_strand_id
1 'polypeptide(L)'
;MSIPVPPQQTDPAAAFAPHPGAESPYPAGAPYLADPTRPHCRFCGSVPAVDVTVRGHQGFLVMMRFLRLPGPFCRDCGTATVRRMTANSLWQGWWGLASALINPFTMLMNLVAWSKLRKLAPPAPGAPGTPLPVGRPLYLRPAILGLLVPVVAVGAIVYSVKQDPDFASAGDCVHKSGSDFSPDLKVVDCGGSDAQYKVLGRVDSSAKDACAAFPTAEATYWVEKGSSSYSLCLVRIDDN
;
A
#
# COMPACT_ATOMS: atom_id res chain seq x y z
N MET A 1 52.97 -13.22 30.03
CA MET A 1 51.90 -12.96 31.02
C MET A 1 51.37 -11.57 30.73
N SER A 2 50.24 -11.48 30.03
CA SER A 2 49.69 -10.22 29.51
C SER A 2 48.56 -9.75 30.42
N ILE A 3 48.69 -8.54 30.94
CA ILE A 3 47.73 -7.89 31.86
C ILE A 3 46.47 -7.49 31.07
N PRO A 4 45.25 -7.74 31.57
CA PRO A 4 44.03 -7.24 30.94
C PRO A 4 43.87 -5.73 31.19
N VAL A 5 43.65 -4.98 30.10
CA VAL A 5 43.30 -3.55 30.12
C VAL A 5 41.82 -3.41 30.51
N PRO A 6 41.46 -2.54 31.47
CA PRO A 6 40.06 -2.30 31.83
C PRO A 6 39.34 -1.48 30.75
N PRO A 7 38.02 -1.65 30.57
CA PRO A 7 37.25 -0.87 29.62
C PRO A 7 37.15 0.60 30.07
N GLN A 8 37.47 1.53 29.17
CA GLN A 8 37.29 2.96 29.40
C GLN A 8 35.79 3.32 29.47
N GLN A 9 35.40 3.95 30.58
CA GLN A 9 34.11 4.63 30.71
C GLN A 9 34.13 5.87 29.79
N THR A 10 33.13 5.98 28.92
CA THR A 10 32.91 7.16 28.08
C THR A 10 32.05 8.16 28.86
N ASP A 11 32.63 9.31 29.20
CA ASP A 11 31.92 10.41 29.84
C ASP A 11 30.83 10.98 28.89
N PRO A 12 29.55 11.03 29.30
CA PRO A 12 28.46 11.57 28.48
C PRO A 12 28.50 13.11 28.32
N ALA A 13 29.50 13.78 28.89
CA ALA A 13 29.61 15.24 28.89
C ALA A 13 30.15 15.83 27.56
N ALA A 14 30.70 15.02 26.65
CA ALA A 14 31.33 15.50 25.41
C ALA A 14 30.36 15.75 24.24
N ALA A 15 29.05 15.48 24.37
CA ALA A 15 28.09 15.58 23.27
C ALA A 15 27.47 16.99 23.06
N PHE A 16 27.85 17.99 23.87
CA PHE A 16 27.34 19.35 23.77
C PHE A 16 28.40 20.33 23.26
N ALA A 17 28.90 20.10 22.04
CA ALA A 17 29.58 21.16 21.30
C ALA A 17 28.55 21.87 20.39
N PRO A 18 28.18 23.13 20.65
CA PRO A 18 27.33 23.88 19.73
C PRO A 18 28.07 24.13 18.40
N HIS A 19 27.42 23.80 17.28
CA HIS A 19 27.90 24.17 15.95
C HIS A 19 27.86 25.70 15.80
N PRO A 20 28.97 26.36 15.41
CA PRO A 20 28.96 27.80 15.16
C PRO A 20 28.27 28.05 13.81
N GLY A 21 27.13 28.75 13.80
CA GLY A 21 26.55 29.28 12.55
C GLY A 21 25.02 29.28 12.41
N ALA A 22 24.24 28.87 13.41
CA ALA A 22 22.79 29.04 13.39
C ALA A 22 22.38 30.08 14.44
N GLU A 23 22.37 31.36 14.05
CA GLU A 23 21.76 32.43 14.84
C GLU A 23 20.26 32.17 14.95
N SER A 24 19.86 31.57 16.08
CA SER A 24 18.46 31.45 16.45
C SER A 24 17.94 32.85 16.81
N PRO A 25 16.82 33.32 16.23
CA PRO A 25 16.24 34.62 16.59
C PRO A 25 15.64 34.65 18.01
N TYR A 26 15.74 33.54 18.76
CA TYR A 26 15.28 33.44 20.14
C TYR A 26 16.49 33.43 21.09
N PRO A 27 16.53 34.33 22.09
CA PRO A 27 17.60 34.36 23.07
C PRO A 27 17.68 33.02 23.81
N ALA A 28 18.85 32.40 23.76
CA ALA A 28 19.16 31.18 24.49
C ALA A 28 19.02 31.48 26.00
N GLY A 29 18.02 30.86 26.64
CA GLY A 29 17.80 31.01 28.09
C GLY A 29 16.57 31.82 28.49
N ALA A 30 15.72 32.28 27.57
CA ALA A 30 14.41 32.80 27.97
C ALA A 30 13.57 31.65 28.58
N PRO A 31 13.08 31.78 29.81
CA PRO A 31 12.20 30.79 30.40
C PRO A 31 10.97 30.61 29.52
N TYR A 32 10.52 29.37 29.38
CA TYR A 32 9.30 29.00 28.67
C TYR A 32 8.10 29.63 29.40
N LEU A 33 7.80 30.89 29.12
CA LEU A 33 6.53 31.48 29.50
C LEU A 33 5.49 30.81 28.59
N ALA A 34 4.75 29.87 29.17
CA ALA A 34 3.64 29.23 28.49
C ALA A 34 2.63 30.33 28.12
N ASP A 35 2.64 30.74 26.86
CA ASP A 35 1.60 31.60 26.28
C ASP A 35 0.32 30.74 26.19
N PRO A 36 -0.69 30.97 27.06
CA PRO A 36 -1.89 30.15 27.11
C PRO A 36 -2.71 30.24 25.81
N THR A 37 -2.39 31.17 24.92
CA THR A 37 -3.07 31.35 23.64
C THR A 37 -2.51 30.46 22.52
N ARG A 38 -1.32 29.84 22.70
CA ARG A 38 -0.70 28.98 21.69
C ARG A 38 -0.84 27.51 22.06
N PRO A 39 -1.22 26.64 21.11
CA PRO A 39 -1.27 25.21 21.38
C PRO A 39 0.13 24.67 21.69
N HIS A 40 0.23 23.88 22.76
CA HIS A 40 1.43 23.18 23.18
C HIS A 40 1.39 21.72 22.72
N CYS A 41 2.53 21.14 22.40
CA CYS A 41 2.57 19.73 22.01
C CYS A 41 2.12 18.83 23.16
N ARG A 42 1.14 17.95 22.93
CA ARG A 42 0.62 17.05 23.96
C ARG A 42 1.62 16.03 24.53
N PHE A 43 2.75 15.82 23.86
CA PHE A 43 3.74 14.82 24.28
C PHE A 43 4.91 15.42 25.06
N CYS A 44 5.40 16.59 24.64
CA CYS A 44 6.61 17.20 25.22
C CYS A 44 6.40 18.63 25.71
N GLY A 45 5.21 19.20 25.51
CA GLY A 45 4.90 20.59 25.87
C GLY A 45 5.53 21.65 24.97
N SER A 46 6.36 21.29 23.99
CA SER A 46 7.04 22.26 23.13
C SER A 46 6.10 23.03 22.20
N VAL A 47 6.58 24.19 21.73
CA VAL A 47 6.00 25.01 20.65
C VAL A 47 7.02 25.15 19.50
N PRO A 48 6.58 25.49 18.27
CA PRO A 48 5.18 25.59 17.84
C PRO A 48 4.51 24.21 17.73
N ALA A 49 3.24 24.12 18.09
CA ALA A 49 2.40 22.95 17.87
C ALA A 49 1.18 23.29 17.01
N VAL A 50 0.57 22.28 16.41
CA VAL A 50 -0.63 22.43 15.57
C VAL A 50 -1.63 21.31 15.83
N ASP A 51 -2.92 21.65 15.76
CA ASP A 51 -4.00 20.67 15.81
C ASP A 51 -4.11 19.91 14.50
N VAL A 52 -3.65 18.66 14.55
CA VAL A 52 -3.83 17.68 13.47
C VAL A 52 -4.16 16.33 14.08
N THR A 53 -5.02 15.58 13.41
CA THR A 53 -5.39 14.21 13.83
C THR A 53 -4.63 13.21 13.00
N VAL A 54 -3.77 12.42 13.64
CA VAL A 54 -3.12 11.27 13.00
C VAL A 54 -4.04 10.06 13.11
N ARG A 55 -4.25 9.37 12.00
CA ARG A 55 -5.14 8.21 11.92
C ARG A 55 -4.33 6.93 11.71
N GLY A 56 -4.89 5.80 12.09
CA GLY A 56 -4.27 4.49 11.89
C GLY A 56 -5.35 3.45 11.66
N HIS A 57 -5.03 2.47 10.84
CA HIS A 57 -5.94 1.38 10.52
C HIS A 57 -5.28 0.06 10.90
N GLN A 58 -5.86 -0.67 11.85
CA GLN A 58 -5.46 -2.04 12.15
C GLN A 58 -6.57 -2.96 11.66
N GLY A 59 -6.32 -3.63 10.53
CA GLY A 59 -7.26 -4.53 9.87
C GLY A 59 -6.79 -5.97 9.98
N PHE A 60 -6.71 -6.50 11.21
CA PHE A 60 -6.44 -7.92 11.38
C PHE A 60 -7.76 -8.67 11.22
N LEU A 61 -7.85 -9.57 10.24
CA LEU A 61 -8.97 -10.42 9.75
C LEU A 61 -10.33 -10.42 10.49
N VAL A 62 -10.37 -10.37 11.83
CA VAL A 62 -11.58 -10.42 12.67
C VAL A 62 -11.88 -9.10 13.43
N MET A 63 -10.88 -8.25 13.67
CA MET A 63 -11.02 -7.01 14.46
C MET A 63 -10.48 -5.81 13.68
N MET A 64 -11.38 -4.92 13.25
CA MET A 64 -11.01 -3.62 12.67
C MET A 64 -10.92 -2.56 13.77
N ARG A 65 -9.74 -1.98 13.97
CA ARG A 65 -9.54 -0.87 14.89
C ARG A 65 -9.12 0.37 14.12
N PHE A 66 -10.00 1.38 14.13
CA PHE A 66 -9.71 2.72 13.66
C PHE A 66 -9.09 3.53 14.79
N LEU A 67 -7.79 3.76 14.74
CA LEU A 67 -7.11 4.63 15.69
C LEU A 67 -7.18 6.06 15.18
N ARG A 68 -7.61 6.98 16.05
CA ARG A 68 -7.54 8.42 15.83
C ARG A 68 -6.81 9.02 17.01
N LEU A 69 -5.72 9.73 16.74
CA LEU A 69 -4.94 10.44 17.75
C LEU A 69 -4.97 11.94 17.44
N PRO A 70 -5.86 12.71 18.10
CA PRO A 70 -5.92 14.15 17.92
C PRO A 70 -4.69 14.84 18.51
N GLY A 71 -4.34 16.02 17.99
CA GLY A 71 -3.25 16.88 18.45
C GLY A 71 -3.59 17.65 19.74
N PRO A 72 -2.84 18.72 20.06
CA PRO A 72 -1.83 19.38 19.24
C PRO A 72 -0.46 18.67 19.24
N PHE A 73 0.28 18.75 18.13
CA PHE A 73 1.64 18.18 18.01
C PHE A 73 2.66 19.21 17.53
N CYS A 74 3.86 19.20 18.11
CA CYS A 74 5.03 19.81 17.48
C CYS A 74 5.49 18.96 16.29
N ARG A 75 6.41 19.51 15.49
CA ARG A 75 6.93 18.83 14.29
C ARG A 75 7.43 17.41 14.56
N ASP A 76 8.29 17.27 15.57
CA ASP A 76 9.04 16.02 15.77
C ASP A 76 8.15 14.93 16.36
N CYS A 77 7.39 15.26 17.42
CA CYS A 77 6.42 14.34 18.00
C CYS A 77 5.35 13.92 16.99
N GLY A 78 4.79 14.87 16.23
CA GLY A 78 3.80 14.57 15.21
C GLY A 78 4.36 13.69 14.10
N THR A 79 5.60 13.94 13.65
CA THR A 79 6.26 13.12 12.63
C THR A 79 6.53 11.70 13.14
N ALA A 80 6.98 11.54 14.39
CA ALA A 80 7.16 10.24 15.01
C ALA A 80 5.84 9.45 15.05
N THR A 81 4.74 10.12 15.45
CA THR A 81 3.39 9.54 15.48
C THR A 81 2.91 9.12 14.09
N VAL A 82 3.01 10.00 13.08
CA VAL A 82 2.62 9.69 11.70
C VAL A 82 3.39 8.47 11.19
N ARG A 83 4.70 8.42 11.41
CA ARG A 83 5.55 7.31 10.96
C ARG A 83 5.18 6.01 11.67
N ARG A 84 4.94 6.03 12.98
CA ARG A 84 4.57 4.83 13.75
C ARG A 84 3.20 4.29 13.33
N MET A 85 2.19 5.15 13.28
CA MET A 85 0.82 4.74 12.95
C MET A 85 0.69 4.30 11.48
N THR A 86 1.36 4.99 10.56
CA THR A 86 1.38 4.60 9.14
C THR A 86 2.13 3.29 8.94
N ALA A 87 3.27 3.07 9.60
CA ALA A 87 3.98 1.79 9.54
C ALA A 87 3.11 0.61 10.03
N ASN A 88 2.40 0.78 11.14
CA ASN A 88 1.48 -0.25 11.63
C ASN A 88 0.33 -0.51 10.65
N SER A 89 -0.21 0.56 10.03
CA SER A 89 -1.29 0.45 9.05
C SER A 89 -0.82 -0.22 7.75
N LEU A 90 0.43 0.00 7.34
CA LEU A 90 1.05 -0.66 6.21
C LEU A 90 1.22 -2.16 6.41
N TRP A 91 1.51 -2.62 7.63
CA TRP A 91 1.67 -4.06 7.90
C TRP A 91 0.33 -4.76 8.18
N GLN A 92 -0.58 -4.08 8.88
CA GLN A 92 -1.80 -4.70 9.42
C GLN A 92 -3.08 -4.36 8.65
N GLY A 93 -3.03 -3.46 7.66
CA GLY A 93 -4.23 -2.93 7.02
C GLY A 93 -4.74 -3.70 5.81
N TRP A 94 -4.03 -4.73 5.33
CA TRP A 94 -4.32 -5.37 4.04
C TRP A 94 -5.07 -6.71 4.13
N TRP A 95 -5.25 -7.25 5.33
CA TRP A 95 -5.67 -8.64 5.51
C TRP A 95 -7.16 -8.88 5.29
N GLY A 96 -7.99 -7.86 5.10
CA GLY A 96 -9.41 -8.01 4.80
C GLY A 96 -9.86 -7.14 3.63
N LEU A 97 -10.86 -7.59 2.86
CA LEU A 97 -11.33 -6.90 1.64
C LEU A 97 -11.73 -5.44 1.89
N ALA A 98 -12.60 -5.19 2.89
CA ALA A 98 -12.98 -3.83 3.26
C ALA A 98 -11.78 -3.00 3.78
N SER A 99 -10.86 -3.64 4.50
CA SER A 99 -9.66 -2.97 5.02
C SER A 99 -8.66 -2.60 3.91
N ALA A 100 -8.54 -3.43 2.87
CA ALA A 100 -7.69 -3.17 1.72
C ALA A 100 -8.12 -1.90 0.94
N LEU A 101 -9.40 -1.52 1.00
CA LEU A 101 -9.92 -0.28 0.41
C LEU A 101 -9.81 0.92 1.36
N ILE A 102 -10.08 0.73 2.65
CA ILE A 102 -10.10 1.83 3.64
C ILE A 102 -8.68 2.27 4.05
N ASN A 103 -7.72 1.34 4.05
CA ASN A 103 -6.36 1.62 4.47
C ASN A 103 -5.65 2.67 3.58
N PRO A 104 -5.69 2.59 2.23
CA PRO A 104 -5.20 3.65 1.35
C PRO A 104 -5.75 5.03 1.73
N PHE A 105 -7.07 5.16 1.89
CA PHE A 105 -7.70 6.42 2.24
C PHE A 105 -7.19 6.98 3.58
N THR A 106 -7.02 6.11 4.58
CA THR A 106 -6.48 6.50 5.90
C THR A 106 -5.04 7.02 5.77
N MET A 107 -4.20 6.36 4.97
CA MET A 107 -2.83 6.79 4.72
C MET A 107 -2.77 8.12 3.97
N LEU A 108 -3.66 8.35 2.99
CA LEU A 108 -3.77 9.62 2.27
C LEU A 108 -4.10 10.78 3.23
N MET A 109 -5.04 10.59 4.17
CA MET A 109 -5.33 11.61 5.19
C MET A 109 -4.12 11.91 6.09
N ASN A 110 -3.28 10.91 6.38
CA ASN A 110 -2.05 11.11 7.14
C ASN A 110 -0.99 11.93 6.36
N LEU A 111 -1.00 11.92 5.02
CA LEU A 111 -0.13 12.80 4.22
C LEU A 111 -0.46 14.27 4.45
N VAL A 112 -1.74 14.61 4.62
CA VAL A 112 -2.17 15.98 4.95
C VAL A 112 -1.68 16.37 6.34
N ALA A 113 -1.84 15.48 7.34
CA ALA A 113 -1.33 15.71 8.69
C ALA A 113 0.20 15.91 8.67
N TRP A 114 0.93 15.04 7.96
CA TRP A 114 2.37 15.17 7.75
C TRP A 114 2.75 16.50 7.08
N SER A 115 2.01 16.91 6.04
CA SER A 115 2.31 18.17 5.36
C SER A 115 2.07 19.40 6.21
N LYS A 116 1.17 19.36 7.19
CA LYS A 116 1.00 20.45 8.17
C LYS A 116 2.14 20.45 9.18
N LEU A 117 2.53 19.28 9.68
CA LEU A 117 3.61 19.13 10.66
C LEU A 117 4.98 19.52 10.10
N ARG A 118 5.30 19.13 8.86
CA ARG A 118 6.60 19.45 8.24
C ARG A 118 6.86 20.94 8.04
N LYS A 119 5.80 21.76 8.05
CA LYS A 119 5.88 23.23 7.89
C LYS A 119 6.23 23.94 9.20
N LEU A 120 6.15 23.25 10.33
CA LEU A 120 6.50 23.84 11.62
C LEU A 120 8.02 23.99 11.77
N ALA A 121 8.43 24.98 12.55
CA ALA A 121 9.80 25.08 13.06
C ALA A 121 10.12 23.89 13.99
N PRO A 122 11.41 23.60 14.25
CA PRO A 122 11.79 22.61 15.26
C PRO A 122 11.17 22.92 16.63
N PRO A 123 10.99 21.91 17.51
CA PRO A 123 10.59 22.12 18.89
C PRO A 123 11.51 23.13 19.59
N ALA A 124 10.92 24.15 20.22
CA ALA A 124 11.67 25.13 20.99
C ALA A 124 12.42 24.47 22.16
N PRO A 125 13.68 24.89 22.44
CA PRO A 125 14.42 24.46 23.63
C PRO A 125 13.69 24.86 24.92
N GLY A 126 13.92 24.11 26.00
CA GLY A 126 13.36 24.44 27.33
C GLY A 126 11.91 24.00 27.56
N ALA A 127 11.36 23.15 26.69
CA ALA A 127 10.06 22.53 26.91
C ALA A 127 10.08 21.56 28.12
N PRO A 128 8.95 21.34 28.82
CA PRO A 128 8.90 20.46 29.99
C PRO A 128 9.30 19.00 29.73
N GLY A 129 9.08 18.51 28.51
CA GLY A 129 9.40 17.15 28.10
C GLY A 129 10.35 17.08 26.92
N THR A 130 10.96 15.92 26.72
CA THR A 130 11.79 15.64 25.55
C THR A 130 10.92 15.27 24.34
N PRO A 131 11.21 15.81 23.14
CA PRO A 131 10.49 15.39 21.93
C PRO A 131 10.66 13.89 21.66
N LEU A 132 9.60 13.26 21.11
CA LEU A 132 9.66 11.85 20.72
C LEU A 132 10.72 11.63 19.63
N PRO A 133 11.44 10.50 19.65
CA PRO A 133 12.40 10.18 18.60
C PRO A 133 11.67 9.96 17.28
N VAL A 134 12.00 10.81 16.29
CA VAL A 134 11.44 10.77 14.93
C VAL A 134 11.77 9.45 14.20
N GLY A 135 12.90 8.85 14.56
CA GLY A 135 13.39 7.58 14.03
C GLY A 135 13.63 7.59 12.52
N ARG A 136 13.74 6.40 11.93
CA ARG A 136 13.94 6.23 10.48
C ARG A 136 12.69 6.62 9.68
N PRO A 137 12.84 7.16 8.46
CA PRO A 137 11.72 7.40 7.54
C PRO A 137 11.03 6.09 7.14
N LEU A 138 9.78 6.19 6.65
CA LEU A 138 8.93 5.02 6.36
C LEU A 138 9.54 4.04 5.35
N TYR A 139 10.19 4.55 4.31
CA TYR A 139 10.82 3.72 3.27
C TYR A 139 12.02 2.90 3.75
N LEU A 140 12.60 3.25 4.93
CA LEU A 140 13.68 2.49 5.57
C LEU A 140 13.16 1.54 6.68
N ARG A 141 11.85 1.36 6.80
CA ARG A 141 11.24 0.47 7.79
C ARG A 141 10.74 -0.80 7.08
N PRO A 142 10.89 -1.99 7.70
CA PRO A 142 10.40 -3.24 7.11
C PRO A 142 8.88 -3.21 6.86
N ALA A 143 8.13 -2.40 7.60
CA ALA A 143 6.71 -2.18 7.38
C ALA A 143 6.36 -1.71 5.94
N ILE A 144 7.30 -1.10 5.20
CA ILE A 144 7.08 -0.71 3.81
C ILE A 144 6.78 -1.91 2.91
N LEU A 145 7.31 -3.09 3.25
CA LEU A 145 7.05 -4.35 2.53
C LEU A 145 5.56 -4.72 2.57
N GLY A 146 4.79 -4.18 3.51
CA GLY A 146 3.34 -4.32 3.52
C GLY A 146 2.66 -3.80 2.25
N LEU A 147 3.25 -2.84 1.52
CA LEU A 147 2.76 -2.40 0.21
C LEU A 147 2.84 -3.48 -0.88
N LEU A 148 3.66 -4.52 -0.69
CA LEU A 148 3.72 -5.63 -1.65
C LEU A 148 2.42 -6.42 -1.67
N VAL A 149 1.70 -6.52 -0.54
CA VAL A 149 0.44 -7.27 -0.45
C VAL A 149 -0.61 -6.76 -1.44
N PRO A 150 -1.01 -5.47 -1.45
CA PRO A 150 -1.97 -4.98 -2.43
C PRO A 150 -1.42 -5.02 -3.86
N VAL A 151 -0.11 -4.81 -4.07
CA VAL A 151 0.50 -4.87 -5.40
C VAL A 151 0.41 -6.28 -5.98
N VAL A 152 0.77 -7.30 -5.21
CA VAL A 152 0.68 -8.71 -5.61
C VAL A 152 -0.78 -9.13 -5.79
N ALA A 153 -1.68 -8.70 -4.88
CA ALA A 153 -3.10 -9.01 -5.00
C ALA A 153 -3.70 -8.44 -6.31
N VAL A 154 -3.43 -7.16 -6.61
CA VAL A 154 -3.88 -6.54 -7.88
C VAL A 154 -3.22 -7.23 -9.08
N GLY A 155 -1.92 -7.53 -9.00
CA GLY A 155 -1.21 -8.24 -10.07
C GLY A 155 -1.82 -9.61 -10.35
N ALA A 156 -2.14 -10.39 -9.31
CA ALA A 156 -2.79 -11.69 -9.43
C ALA A 156 -4.21 -11.56 -10.01
N ILE A 157 -5.01 -10.60 -9.54
CA ILE A 157 -6.36 -10.35 -10.09
C ILE A 157 -6.28 -9.99 -11.57
N VAL A 158 -5.41 -9.05 -11.96
CA VAL A 158 -5.24 -8.64 -13.36
C VAL A 158 -4.76 -9.81 -14.21
N TYR A 159 -3.81 -10.61 -13.70
CA TYR A 159 -3.32 -11.79 -14.40
C TYR A 159 -4.44 -12.82 -14.61
N SER A 160 -5.23 -13.12 -13.58
CA SER A 160 -6.37 -14.03 -13.68
C SER A 160 -7.44 -13.52 -14.65
N VAL A 161 -7.79 -12.23 -14.59
CA VAL A 161 -8.77 -11.61 -15.51
C VAL A 161 -8.30 -11.66 -16.96
N LYS A 162 -7.00 -11.48 -17.22
CA LYS A 162 -6.44 -11.57 -18.58
C LYS A 162 -6.51 -12.97 -19.17
N GLN A 163 -6.51 -14.00 -18.33
CA GLN A 163 -6.59 -15.40 -18.78
C GLN A 163 -8.03 -15.91 -18.89
N ASP A 164 -8.99 -15.14 -18.40
CA ASP A 164 -10.39 -15.54 -18.32
C ASP A 164 -11.05 -15.47 -19.71
N PRO A 165 -11.66 -16.58 -20.20
CA PRO A 165 -12.28 -16.63 -21.52
C PRO A 165 -13.48 -15.67 -21.65
N ASP A 166 -14.06 -15.20 -20.53
CA ASP A 166 -15.13 -14.21 -20.54
C ASP A 166 -14.71 -12.87 -21.16
N PHE A 167 -13.41 -12.58 -21.19
CA PHE A 167 -12.86 -11.34 -21.77
C PHE A 167 -12.16 -11.57 -23.11
N ALA A 168 -12.21 -12.80 -23.65
CA ALA A 168 -11.61 -13.14 -24.92
C ALA A 168 -12.31 -12.40 -26.08
N SER A 169 -11.50 -11.86 -26.99
CA SER A 169 -11.91 -11.15 -28.20
C SER A 169 -11.49 -11.92 -29.45
N ALA A 170 -12.10 -11.58 -30.59
CA ALA A 170 -11.66 -12.11 -31.88
C ALA A 170 -10.17 -11.80 -32.09
N GLY A 171 -9.39 -12.83 -32.40
CA GLY A 171 -7.94 -12.76 -32.55
C GLY A 171 -7.15 -13.33 -31.39
N ASP A 172 -7.75 -13.48 -30.20
CA ASP A 172 -7.06 -14.03 -29.03
C ASP A 172 -6.80 -15.52 -29.18
N CYS A 173 -5.68 -15.99 -28.64
CA CYS A 173 -5.35 -17.41 -28.61
C CYS A 173 -5.70 -18.02 -27.27
N VAL A 174 -6.14 -19.27 -27.30
CA VAL A 174 -6.62 -19.97 -26.13
C VAL A 174 -6.03 -21.36 -26.02
N HIS A 175 -5.80 -21.76 -24.78
CA HIS A 175 -5.39 -23.10 -24.40
C HIS A 175 -6.60 -23.84 -23.82
N LYS A 176 -6.91 -25.01 -24.37
CA LYS A 176 -7.91 -25.92 -23.79
C LYS A 176 -7.19 -26.82 -22.78
N SER A 177 -7.64 -26.78 -21.53
CA SER A 177 -7.24 -27.70 -20.46
C SER A 177 -8.47 -28.46 -19.92
N GLY A 178 -8.28 -29.38 -18.97
CA GLY A 178 -9.37 -30.18 -18.41
C GLY A 178 -9.75 -31.41 -19.23
N SER A 179 -10.90 -32.01 -18.92
CA SER A 179 -11.41 -33.20 -19.62
C SER A 179 -12.35 -32.84 -20.76
N ASP A 180 -12.66 -33.78 -21.65
CA ASP A 180 -13.59 -33.52 -22.76
C ASP A 180 -15.02 -33.18 -22.30
N PHE A 181 -15.40 -33.59 -21.09
CA PHE A 181 -16.70 -33.29 -20.50
C PHE A 181 -16.70 -31.99 -19.67
N SER A 182 -15.53 -31.46 -19.33
CA SER A 182 -15.39 -30.20 -18.59
C SER A 182 -14.11 -29.48 -19.03
N PRO A 183 -14.10 -28.95 -20.27
CA PRO A 183 -12.97 -28.20 -20.78
C PRO A 183 -12.87 -26.82 -20.11
N ASP A 184 -11.67 -26.49 -19.61
CA ASP A 184 -11.31 -25.19 -19.04
C ASP A 184 -10.48 -24.43 -20.07
N LEU A 185 -11.05 -23.35 -20.59
CA LEU A 185 -10.47 -22.55 -21.66
C LEU A 185 -9.76 -21.34 -21.03
N LYS A 186 -8.50 -21.10 -21.39
CA LYS A 186 -7.73 -19.93 -20.91
C LYS A 186 -7.14 -19.15 -22.06
N VAL A 187 -7.19 -17.83 -21.98
CA VAL A 187 -6.51 -16.95 -22.93
C VAL A 187 -5.00 -16.98 -22.68
N VAL A 188 -4.23 -17.21 -23.74
CA VAL A 188 -2.77 -17.35 -23.75
C VAL A 188 -2.15 -16.51 -24.86
N ASP A 189 -0.82 -16.37 -24.83
CA ASP A 189 -0.09 -15.69 -25.89
C ASP A 189 -0.11 -16.54 -27.18
N CYS A 190 -0.42 -15.94 -28.31
CA CYS A 190 -0.49 -16.64 -29.60
C CYS A 190 0.85 -17.22 -30.09
N GLY A 191 1.98 -16.70 -29.60
CA GLY A 191 3.31 -17.25 -29.88
C GLY A 191 3.75 -18.32 -28.86
N GLY A 192 2.93 -18.60 -27.85
CA GLY A 192 3.17 -19.64 -26.87
C GLY A 192 2.97 -21.03 -27.47
N SER A 193 3.80 -22.00 -27.06
CA SER A 193 3.67 -23.41 -27.48
C SER A 193 2.38 -24.07 -26.96
N ASP A 194 1.67 -23.41 -26.06
CA ASP A 194 0.41 -23.82 -25.45
C ASP A 194 -0.82 -23.25 -26.17
N ALA A 195 -0.64 -22.35 -27.16
CA ALA A 195 -1.72 -21.82 -27.99
C ALA A 195 -2.25 -22.90 -28.95
N GLN A 196 -3.47 -23.40 -28.69
CA GLN A 196 -4.06 -24.48 -29.49
C GLN A 196 -5.15 -23.99 -30.44
N TYR A 197 -5.87 -22.95 -30.05
CA TYR A 197 -6.97 -22.40 -30.83
C TYR A 197 -6.89 -20.89 -30.87
N LYS A 198 -7.48 -20.31 -31.91
CA LYS A 198 -7.69 -18.88 -32.06
C LYS A 198 -9.18 -18.58 -32.07
N VAL A 199 -9.57 -17.53 -31.34
CA VAL A 199 -10.95 -17.05 -31.27
C VAL A 199 -11.28 -16.31 -32.57
N LEU A 200 -12.24 -16.81 -33.34
CA LEU A 200 -12.78 -16.12 -34.51
C LEU A 200 -13.79 -15.04 -34.12
N GLY A 201 -14.55 -15.29 -33.05
CA GLY A 201 -15.51 -14.34 -32.52
C GLY A 201 -16.31 -14.90 -31.35
N ARG A 202 -17.04 -13.99 -30.70
CA ARG A 202 -17.95 -14.27 -29.59
C ARG A 202 -19.38 -13.95 -30.00
N VAL A 203 -20.30 -14.83 -29.64
CA VAL A 203 -21.74 -14.67 -29.93
C VAL A 203 -22.52 -14.84 -28.63
N ASP A 204 -23.39 -13.90 -28.30
CA ASP A 204 -24.22 -13.94 -27.08
C ASP A 204 -25.44 -14.86 -27.28
N SER A 205 -25.18 -16.12 -27.62
CA SER A 205 -26.15 -17.20 -27.77
C SER A 205 -25.45 -18.54 -27.61
N SER A 206 -26.10 -19.50 -26.96
CA SER A 206 -25.69 -20.91 -26.89
C SER A 206 -26.47 -21.80 -27.88
N ALA A 207 -27.11 -21.20 -28.89
CA ALA A 207 -27.78 -21.94 -29.94
C ALA A 207 -26.78 -22.81 -30.74
N LYS A 208 -27.27 -23.94 -31.29
CA LYS A 208 -26.43 -24.88 -32.06
C LYS A 208 -25.75 -24.25 -33.27
N ASP A 209 -26.33 -23.19 -33.81
CA ASP A 209 -25.88 -22.43 -34.97
C ASP A 209 -25.26 -21.07 -34.60
N ALA A 210 -24.91 -20.85 -33.33
CA ALA A 210 -24.32 -19.59 -32.87
C ALA A 210 -23.08 -19.17 -33.70
N CYS A 211 -22.27 -20.14 -34.15
CA CYS A 211 -21.09 -19.89 -34.96
C CYS A 211 -21.33 -19.93 -36.49
N ALA A 212 -22.58 -19.92 -36.96
CA ALA A 212 -22.89 -19.96 -38.39
C ALA A 212 -22.30 -18.77 -39.19
N ALA A 213 -22.07 -17.63 -38.52
CA ALA A 213 -21.40 -16.47 -39.10
C ALA A 213 -19.88 -16.67 -39.32
N PHE A 214 -19.29 -17.72 -38.73
CA PHE A 214 -17.86 -18.03 -38.79
C PHE A 214 -17.67 -19.39 -39.48
N PRO A 215 -17.68 -19.46 -40.82
CA PRO A 215 -17.65 -20.72 -41.57
C PRO A 215 -16.35 -21.53 -41.37
N THR A 216 -15.28 -20.87 -40.91
CA THR A 216 -13.99 -21.49 -40.59
C THR A 216 -13.88 -21.96 -39.13
N ALA A 217 -14.95 -21.84 -38.33
CA ALA A 217 -14.95 -22.34 -36.97
C ALA A 217 -14.97 -23.87 -36.95
N GLU A 218 -14.00 -24.47 -36.28
CA GLU A 218 -13.87 -25.93 -36.14
C GLU A 218 -14.40 -26.43 -34.80
N ALA A 219 -14.40 -25.56 -33.79
CA ALA A 219 -14.89 -25.86 -32.45
C ALA A 219 -15.74 -24.70 -31.92
N THR A 220 -16.69 -25.04 -31.04
CA THR A 220 -17.52 -24.07 -30.33
C THR A 220 -17.42 -24.34 -28.83
N TYR A 221 -17.14 -23.30 -28.05
CA TYR A 221 -17.12 -23.36 -26.60
C TYR A 221 -18.25 -22.49 -26.06
N TRP A 222 -19.27 -23.10 -25.47
CA TRP A 222 -20.38 -22.36 -24.87
C TRP A 222 -20.20 -22.23 -23.36
N VAL A 223 -20.57 -21.07 -22.82
CA VAL A 223 -20.52 -20.75 -21.40
C VAL A 223 -21.89 -20.26 -20.95
N GLU A 224 -22.41 -20.85 -19.88
CA GLU A 224 -23.63 -20.41 -19.21
C GLU A 224 -23.26 -19.74 -17.89
N LYS A 225 -23.66 -18.48 -17.71
CA LYS A 225 -23.39 -17.69 -16.52
C LYS A 225 -24.68 -17.02 -16.04
N GLY A 226 -25.36 -17.68 -15.10
CA GLY A 226 -26.64 -17.20 -14.57
C GLY A 226 -27.71 -17.12 -15.67
N SER A 227 -28.14 -15.91 -16.01
CA SER A 227 -29.15 -15.66 -17.07
C SER A 227 -28.56 -15.35 -18.45
N SER A 228 -27.23 -15.26 -18.58
CA SER A 228 -26.55 -14.99 -19.84
C SER A 228 -25.80 -16.23 -20.32
N SER A 229 -25.83 -16.50 -21.61
CA SER A 229 -24.96 -17.47 -22.26
C SER A 229 -24.25 -16.85 -23.44
N TYR A 230 -23.04 -17.33 -23.72
CA TYR A 230 -22.30 -16.94 -24.91
C TYR A 230 -21.54 -18.14 -25.48
N SER A 231 -21.20 -18.07 -26.76
CA SER A 231 -20.38 -19.05 -27.46
C SER A 231 -19.14 -18.39 -28.04
N LEU A 232 -17.99 -19.02 -27.87
CA LEU A 232 -16.75 -18.68 -28.56
C LEU A 232 -16.57 -19.62 -29.75
N CYS A 233 -16.41 -19.03 -30.93
CA CYS A 233 -16.16 -19.75 -32.18
C CYS A 233 -14.65 -19.85 -32.37
N LEU A 234 -14.12 -21.08 -32.39
CA LEU A 234 -12.70 -21.36 -32.33
C LEU A 234 -12.24 -22.05 -33.61
N VAL A 235 -11.06 -21.68 -34.09
CA VAL A 235 -10.33 -22.41 -35.14
C VAL A 235 -9.04 -22.96 -34.52
N ARG A 236 -8.61 -24.15 -34.91
CA ARG A 236 -7.32 -24.68 -34.47
C ARG A 236 -6.19 -23.84 -35.05
N ILE A 237 -5.13 -23.66 -34.27
CA ILE A 237 -3.87 -23.13 -34.78
C ILE A 237 -3.14 -24.33 -35.36
N ASP A 238 -3.02 -24.37 -36.68
CA ASP A 238 -2.19 -25.37 -37.35
C ASP A 238 -0.73 -24.93 -37.24
N ASP A 239 0.11 -25.74 -36.60
CA ASP A 239 1.56 -25.57 -36.55
C ASP A 239 2.11 -25.60 -37.98
N ASN A 240 2.43 -24.43 -38.57
CA ASN A 240 3.16 -24.32 -39.84
C ASN A 240 4.61 -23.91 -39.63
#